data_AF-A0A3L8B693-F1
#
_entry.id   AF-A0A3L8B693-F1
#
_cell.length_a   1.000
_cell.length_b   1.000
_cell.length_c   1.000
_cell.angle_alpha   90.00
_cell.angle_beta   90.00
_cell.angle_gamma   90.00
#
_symmetry.space_group_name_H-M   'P 1'
#
loop_
_entity.id
_entity.type
_entity.pdbx_description
1 polymer ?
#
loop_
_entity_poly.entity_id
_entity_poly.type
_entity_poly.pdbx_seq_one_letter_code
_entity_poly.pdbx_strand_id
1 'polypeptide(L)'
;MTHQITFLPSRLTLQAQACETVLQAATRQGFRVPRACDAGVCHLCKGRLMAGKARHKHGNITLDASDGPVEPVFCCLIYPISDLQVEIEHVLAPGQLPSQEVTAKIQSIEQATPDVKIVQLLLPAGKKIDFHPGQYLQIIIDPETVAAFSIANAPREDRTIELHIREAPDSDSYALLAKRLQEGELLQLSLPHGETTLHKLQDDKKLIFIAASTGFSQIRSLLEGMVAAGDERPVTIYWGARTARDLYRHDDMKAYAFLHPQFKYIPVVSDQPEWPARKGLVHEAVLKDLQADFSHCTIVCGGSPAMVYATLDDFVAAGMQPEQMISDVFDYAPRDPKM
;
A
#
# COMPACT_ATOMS: atom_id res chain seq x y z
N MET A 1 -26.96 -4.05 -20.44
CA MET A 1 -26.98 -3.79 -18.98
C MET A 1 -25.64 -4.23 -18.41
N THR A 2 -25.13 -3.45 -17.47
CA THR A 2 -23.88 -3.72 -16.74
C THR A 2 -24.20 -3.96 -15.28
N HIS A 3 -23.44 -4.86 -14.66
CA HIS A 3 -23.59 -5.25 -13.26
C HIS A 3 -22.23 -5.18 -12.57
N GLN A 4 -22.24 -4.70 -11.33
CA GLN A 4 -21.04 -4.65 -10.50
C GLN A 4 -20.77 -6.03 -9.90
N ILE A 5 -19.53 -6.50 -10.04
CA ILE A 5 -19.05 -7.74 -9.42
C ILE A 5 -18.04 -7.36 -8.35
N THR A 6 -18.28 -7.81 -7.12
CA THR A 6 -17.39 -7.61 -5.98
C THR A 6 -16.80 -8.96 -5.56
N PHE A 7 -15.49 -9.07 -5.55
CA PHE A 7 -14.79 -10.26 -5.05
C PHE A 7 -14.56 -10.15 -3.54
N LEU A 8 -14.81 -11.23 -2.80
CA LEU A 8 -14.57 -11.31 -1.36
C LEU A 8 -13.47 -12.35 -1.07
N PRO A 9 -12.61 -12.13 -0.06
CA PRO A 9 -12.60 -11.00 0.88
C PRO A 9 -11.87 -9.75 0.35
N SER A 10 -11.26 -9.79 -0.84
CA SER A 10 -10.40 -8.72 -1.35
C SER A 10 -11.12 -7.39 -1.63
N ARG A 11 -12.46 -7.39 -1.70
CA ARG A 11 -13.34 -6.26 -2.04
C ARG A 11 -13.03 -5.60 -3.38
N LEU A 12 -12.31 -6.30 -4.26
CA LEU A 12 -12.05 -5.85 -5.62
C LEU A 12 -13.35 -5.79 -6.41
N THR A 13 -13.57 -4.69 -7.13
CA THR A 13 -14.79 -4.50 -7.92
C THR A 13 -14.49 -4.35 -9.40
N LEU A 14 -15.36 -4.89 -10.24
CA LEU A 14 -15.32 -4.72 -11.69
C LEU A 14 -16.72 -4.56 -12.27
N GLN A 15 -16.79 -4.10 -13.52
CA GLN A 15 -18.05 -3.97 -14.25
C GLN A 15 -18.21 -5.07 -15.30
N ALA A 16 -19.24 -5.89 -15.19
CA ALA A 16 -19.52 -7.00 -16.10
C ALA A 16 -20.77 -6.74 -16.93
N GLN A 17 -20.71 -7.01 -18.23
CA GLN A 17 -21.88 -6.99 -19.11
C GLN A 17 -22.71 -8.26 -18.92
N ALA A 18 -24.03 -8.17 -19.08
CA ALA A 18 -24.92 -9.34 -18.97
C ALA A 18 -24.63 -10.46 -20.00
N CYS A 19 -23.85 -10.17 -21.06
CA CYS A 19 -23.51 -11.10 -22.14
C CYS A 19 -22.13 -11.77 -22.01
N GLU A 20 -21.34 -11.41 -20.99
CA GLU A 20 -20.03 -12.00 -20.74
C GLU A 20 -19.99 -12.68 -19.37
N THR A 21 -19.15 -13.70 -19.22
CA THR A 21 -18.99 -14.36 -17.92
C THR A 21 -18.19 -13.47 -16.97
N VAL A 22 -18.30 -13.72 -15.66
CA VAL A 22 -17.49 -13.00 -14.66
C VAL A 22 -15.98 -13.08 -14.98
N LEU A 23 -15.49 -14.23 -15.46
CA LEU A 23 -14.09 -14.37 -15.86
C LEU A 23 -13.73 -13.55 -17.11
N GLN A 24 -14.64 -13.47 -18.09
CA GLN A 24 -14.42 -12.66 -19.29
C GLN A 24 -14.37 -11.17 -18.93
N ALA A 25 -15.31 -10.71 -18.09
CA ALA A 25 -15.31 -9.34 -17.57
C ALA A 25 -14.02 -9.00 -16.80
N ALA A 26 -13.56 -9.92 -15.95
CA ALA A 26 -12.29 -9.80 -15.23
C ALA A 26 -11.10 -9.68 -16.18
N THR A 27 -10.98 -10.60 -17.13
CA THR A 27 -9.88 -10.60 -18.11
C THR A 27 -9.88 -9.32 -18.95
N ARG A 28 -11.05 -8.87 -19.41
CA ARG A 28 -11.22 -7.65 -20.22
C ARG A 28 -10.75 -6.40 -19.48
N GLN A 29 -10.91 -6.36 -18.16
CA GLN A 29 -10.50 -5.24 -17.31
C GLN A 29 -9.11 -5.41 -16.71
N GLY A 30 -8.38 -6.49 -17.03
CA GLY A 30 -7.03 -6.75 -16.52
C GLY A 30 -6.96 -7.42 -15.14
N PHE A 31 -8.11 -7.79 -14.55
CA PHE A 31 -8.13 -8.56 -13.31
C PHE A 31 -7.67 -10.00 -13.56
N ARG A 32 -6.94 -10.57 -12.60
CA ARG A 32 -6.47 -11.96 -12.66
C ARG A 32 -7.25 -12.79 -11.66
N VAL A 33 -8.30 -13.44 -12.15
CA VAL A 33 -8.99 -14.51 -11.44
C VAL A 33 -8.23 -15.83 -11.70
N PRO A 34 -8.01 -16.70 -10.70
CA PRO A 34 -7.30 -17.96 -10.92
C PRO A 34 -7.96 -18.81 -12.01
N ARG A 35 -7.19 -19.20 -13.05
CA ARG A 35 -7.73 -19.93 -14.21
C ARG A 35 -6.68 -20.78 -14.93
N ALA A 36 -7.17 -21.81 -15.63
CA ALA A 36 -6.38 -22.60 -16.59
C ALA A 36 -7.15 -23.12 -17.81
N CYS A 37 -8.48 -23.25 -17.77
CA CYS A 37 -9.25 -23.95 -18.83
C CYS A 37 -10.47 -23.21 -19.41
N ASP A 38 -10.99 -22.18 -18.74
CA ASP A 38 -12.19 -21.41 -19.12
C ASP A 38 -13.47 -22.24 -19.42
N ALA A 39 -13.49 -23.50 -18.98
CA ALA A 39 -14.53 -24.49 -19.28
C ALA A 39 -15.10 -25.20 -18.03
N GLY A 40 -14.69 -24.78 -16.82
CA GLY A 40 -15.14 -25.38 -15.56
C GLY A 40 -14.45 -26.70 -15.19
N VAL A 41 -13.32 -27.04 -15.81
CA VAL A 41 -12.60 -28.32 -15.61
C VAL A 41 -11.49 -28.22 -14.55
N CYS A 42 -10.70 -27.15 -14.57
CA CYS A 42 -9.54 -27.00 -13.67
C CYS A 42 -9.92 -26.62 -12.23
N HIS A 43 -11.16 -26.17 -12.02
CA HIS A 43 -11.71 -25.67 -10.74
C HIS A 43 -10.95 -24.51 -10.06
N LEU A 44 -9.93 -23.92 -10.69
CA LEU A 44 -9.19 -22.78 -10.13
C LEU A 44 -10.08 -21.55 -9.88
N CYS A 45 -11.04 -21.27 -10.76
CA CYS A 45 -11.97 -20.15 -10.59
C CYS A 45 -13.23 -20.52 -9.78
N LYS A 46 -13.16 -21.60 -8.98
CA LYS A 46 -14.24 -22.00 -8.09
C LYS A 46 -14.36 -20.97 -6.96
N GLY A 47 -15.59 -20.58 -6.65
CA GLY A 47 -15.91 -19.73 -5.53
C GLY A 47 -17.34 -19.98 -5.06
N ARG A 48 -17.85 -19.04 -4.28
CA ARG A 48 -19.19 -19.05 -3.70
C ARG A 48 -19.90 -17.72 -3.99
N LEU A 49 -21.12 -17.80 -4.51
CA LEU A 49 -21.94 -16.61 -4.75
C LEU A 49 -22.61 -16.22 -3.43
N MET A 50 -22.19 -15.09 -2.85
CA MET A 50 -22.63 -14.61 -1.55
C MET A 50 -23.88 -13.72 -1.64
N ALA A 51 -24.03 -12.98 -2.75
CA ALA A 51 -25.18 -12.14 -3.01
C ALA A 51 -25.42 -11.97 -4.51
N GLY A 52 -26.67 -11.72 -4.90
CA GLY A 52 -27.08 -11.47 -6.28
C GLY A 52 -27.53 -12.72 -7.04
N LYS A 53 -27.80 -12.53 -8.33
CA LYS A 53 -28.32 -13.57 -9.23
C LYS A 53 -27.46 -13.71 -10.47
N ALA A 54 -27.09 -14.94 -10.79
CA ALA A 54 -26.31 -15.24 -11.98
C ALA A 54 -26.98 -16.35 -12.80
N ARG A 55 -26.75 -16.37 -14.11
CA ARG A 55 -27.16 -17.47 -14.99
C ARG A 55 -25.97 -18.35 -15.27
N HIS A 56 -26.14 -19.66 -15.10
CA HIS A 56 -25.11 -20.61 -15.48
C HIS A 56 -24.94 -20.62 -17.01
N LYS A 57 -23.71 -20.81 -17.49
CA LYS A 57 -23.36 -20.74 -18.92
C LYS A 57 -23.95 -21.91 -19.71
N HIS A 58 -24.03 -23.06 -19.08
CA HIS A 58 -24.68 -24.24 -19.64
C HIS A 58 -26.09 -24.38 -19.05
N GLY A 59 -27.10 -24.31 -19.92
CA GLY A 59 -28.51 -24.40 -19.53
C GLY A 59 -29.14 -23.08 -19.09
N ASN A 60 -30.45 -23.12 -18.81
CA ASN A 60 -31.22 -22.00 -18.27
C ASN A 60 -31.37 -22.11 -16.76
N ILE A 61 -30.25 -22.33 -16.06
CA ILE A 61 -30.22 -22.43 -14.60
C ILE A 61 -29.87 -21.05 -14.04
N THR A 62 -30.76 -20.52 -13.20
CA THR A 62 -30.51 -19.32 -12.41
C THR A 62 -29.97 -19.72 -11.05
N LEU A 63 -28.84 -19.13 -10.68
CA LEU A 63 -28.20 -19.22 -9.37
C LEU A 63 -28.63 -17.95 -8.61
N ASP A 64 -29.34 -18.13 -7.51
CA ASP A 64 -29.91 -17.04 -6.72
C ASP A 64 -29.41 -17.13 -5.28
N ALA A 65 -28.62 -16.15 -4.86
CA ALA A 65 -28.07 -16.11 -3.51
C ALA A 65 -28.94 -15.32 -2.51
N SER A 66 -30.23 -15.08 -2.84
CA SER A 66 -31.15 -14.34 -1.96
C SER A 66 -31.47 -15.08 -0.65
N ASP A 67 -31.59 -16.41 -0.69
CA ASP A 67 -31.93 -17.26 0.48
C ASP A 67 -30.69 -17.86 1.16
N GLY A 68 -29.50 -17.44 0.74
CA GLY A 68 -28.23 -17.98 1.20
C GLY A 68 -27.24 -18.19 0.05
N PRO A 69 -25.96 -18.37 0.38
CA PRO A 69 -24.92 -18.40 -0.62
C PRO A 69 -24.92 -19.70 -1.44
N VAL A 70 -24.65 -19.58 -2.74
CA VAL A 70 -24.62 -20.70 -3.68
C VAL A 70 -23.18 -21.15 -3.92
N GLU A 71 -22.91 -22.43 -3.69
CA GLU A 71 -21.61 -23.08 -3.96
C GLU A 71 -21.81 -24.48 -4.55
N PRO A 72 -20.99 -24.92 -5.52
CA PRO A 72 -19.93 -24.17 -6.18
C PRO A 72 -20.46 -23.24 -7.28
N VAL A 73 -19.82 -22.09 -7.43
CA VAL A 73 -19.90 -21.29 -8.66
C VAL A 73 -18.52 -21.21 -9.31
N PHE A 74 -18.48 -21.19 -10.64
CA PHE A 74 -17.24 -21.03 -11.38
C PHE A 74 -17.31 -19.72 -12.15
N CYS A 75 -16.37 -18.80 -11.91
CA CYS A 75 -16.36 -17.49 -12.58
C CYS A 75 -16.37 -17.60 -14.12
N CYS A 76 -15.82 -18.68 -14.69
CA CYS A 76 -15.85 -18.95 -16.13
C CYS A 76 -17.21 -19.43 -16.68
N LEU A 77 -18.14 -19.82 -15.81
CA LEU A 77 -19.42 -20.42 -16.16
C LEU A 77 -20.63 -19.61 -15.67
N ILE A 78 -20.47 -18.38 -15.17
CA ILE A 78 -21.59 -17.58 -14.68
C ILE A 78 -21.67 -16.23 -15.40
N TYR A 79 -22.86 -15.87 -15.88
CA TYR A 79 -23.23 -14.56 -16.41
C TYR A 79 -24.02 -13.78 -15.35
N PRO A 80 -23.69 -12.51 -15.05
CA PRO A 80 -24.45 -11.74 -14.08
C PRO A 80 -25.84 -11.37 -14.61
N ILE A 81 -26.86 -11.50 -13.73
CA ILE A 81 -28.23 -10.99 -13.95
C ILE A 81 -28.47 -9.75 -13.06
N SER A 82 -27.77 -9.67 -11.93
CA SER A 82 -27.70 -8.52 -11.03
C SER A 82 -26.25 -8.26 -10.64
N ASP A 83 -26.03 -7.24 -9.80
CA ASP A 83 -24.77 -7.10 -9.08
C ASP A 83 -24.50 -8.35 -8.24
N LEU A 84 -23.25 -8.80 -8.21
CA LEU A 84 -22.84 -10.05 -7.55
C LEU A 84 -21.79 -9.77 -6.48
N GLN A 85 -21.85 -10.53 -5.38
CA GLN A 85 -20.72 -10.72 -4.47
C GLN A 85 -20.24 -12.16 -4.60
N VAL A 86 -18.98 -12.35 -5.01
CA VAL A 86 -18.38 -13.66 -5.22
C VAL A 86 -17.21 -13.84 -4.28
N GLU A 87 -17.32 -14.78 -3.34
CA GLU A 87 -16.22 -15.20 -2.48
C GLU A 87 -15.28 -16.13 -3.27
N ILE A 88 -14.04 -15.69 -3.46
CA ILE A 88 -12.99 -16.41 -4.18
C ILE A 88 -11.62 -15.84 -3.79
N GLU A 89 -10.67 -16.74 -3.53
CA GLU A 89 -9.31 -16.38 -3.15
C GLU A 89 -8.42 -16.05 -4.36
N HIS A 90 -7.32 -15.34 -4.11
CA HIS A 90 -6.27 -15.05 -5.09
C HIS A 90 -6.70 -14.29 -6.35
N VAL A 91 -7.77 -13.50 -6.28
CA VAL A 91 -8.10 -12.53 -7.33
C VAL A 91 -7.18 -11.31 -7.19
N LEU A 92 -6.48 -10.96 -8.27
CA LEU A 92 -5.62 -9.77 -8.32
C LEU A 92 -6.23 -8.67 -9.18
N ALA A 93 -6.10 -7.42 -8.72
CA ALA A 93 -6.41 -6.23 -9.50
C ALA A 93 -5.42 -6.05 -10.68
N PRO A 94 -5.77 -5.22 -11.69
CA PRO A 94 -4.84 -4.88 -12.76
C PRO A 94 -3.54 -4.30 -12.21
N GLY A 95 -2.39 -4.85 -12.62
CA GLY A 95 -1.06 -4.41 -12.16
C GLY A 95 -0.66 -4.89 -10.75
N GLN A 96 -1.57 -5.50 -9.99
CA GLN A 96 -1.26 -6.02 -8.65
C GLN A 96 -0.37 -7.27 -8.74
N LEU A 97 0.63 -7.31 -7.86
CA LEU A 97 1.58 -8.42 -7.75
C LEU A 97 1.08 -9.43 -6.70
N PRO A 98 1.21 -10.75 -6.96
CA PRO A 98 0.89 -11.74 -5.94
C PRO A 98 1.91 -11.68 -4.80
N SER A 99 1.42 -11.72 -3.56
CA SER A 99 2.28 -11.90 -2.39
C SER A 99 2.88 -13.31 -2.39
N GLN A 100 4.10 -13.42 -1.87
CA GLN A 100 4.83 -14.67 -1.73
C GLN A 100 5.66 -14.64 -0.45
N GLU A 101 5.85 -15.81 0.15
CA GLU A 101 6.73 -15.98 1.29
C GLU A 101 8.15 -16.30 0.85
N VAL A 102 9.12 -15.60 1.42
CA VAL A 102 10.55 -15.74 1.10
C VAL A 102 11.40 -15.62 2.36
N THR A 103 12.59 -16.21 2.33
CA THR A 103 13.59 -16.03 3.40
C THR A 103 14.65 -15.03 2.94
N ALA A 104 14.79 -13.91 3.65
CA ALA A 104 15.84 -12.92 3.38
C ALA A 104 16.89 -12.90 4.50
N LYS A 105 18.10 -12.51 4.17
CA LYS A 105 19.19 -12.34 5.14
C LYS A 105 19.33 -10.87 5.53
N ILE A 106 19.47 -10.58 6.82
CA ILE A 106 19.90 -9.26 7.28
C ILE A 106 21.35 -9.06 6.84
N GLN A 107 21.55 -8.17 5.87
CA GLN A 107 22.86 -7.87 5.30
C GLN A 107 23.63 -6.87 6.18
N SER A 108 22.96 -5.81 6.63
CA SER A 108 23.55 -4.80 7.50
C SER A 108 22.49 -4.08 8.33
N ILE A 109 22.90 -3.53 9.47
CA ILE A 109 22.06 -2.67 10.32
C ILE A 109 22.80 -1.38 10.64
N GLU A 110 22.20 -0.24 10.32
CA GLU A 110 22.67 1.09 10.73
C GLU A 110 21.77 1.64 11.85
N GLN A 111 22.37 2.13 12.93
CA GLN A 111 21.64 2.87 13.97
C GLN A 111 21.48 4.34 13.56
N ALA A 112 20.30 4.72 13.08
CA ALA A 112 20.05 6.04 12.51
C ALA A 112 19.70 7.10 13.57
N THR A 113 18.94 6.71 14.59
CA THR A 113 18.66 7.49 15.82
C THR A 113 18.71 6.52 17.01
N PRO A 114 18.60 6.97 18.29
CA PRO A 114 18.51 6.04 19.41
C PRO A 114 17.37 5.01 19.31
N ASP A 115 16.30 5.35 18.59
CA ASP A 115 15.09 4.54 18.45
C ASP A 115 14.77 4.12 17.00
N VAL A 116 15.66 4.36 16.02
CA VAL A 116 15.45 3.96 14.62
C VAL A 116 16.67 3.23 14.08
N LYS A 117 16.44 2.05 13.51
CA LYS A 117 17.41 1.23 12.79
C LYS A 117 17.06 1.18 11.30
N ILE A 118 18.07 1.27 10.46
CA ILE A 118 17.96 1.06 9.02
C ILE A 118 18.53 -0.32 8.71
N VAL A 119 17.67 -1.20 8.26
CA VAL A 119 17.97 -2.62 8.07
C VAL A 119 17.98 -2.92 6.58
N GLN A 120 19.13 -3.36 6.06
CA GLN A 120 19.24 -3.87 4.70
C GLN A 120 19.03 -5.38 4.70
N LEU A 121 18.08 -5.85 3.91
CA LEU A 121 17.75 -7.24 3.68
C LEU A 121 18.23 -7.63 2.29
N LEU A 122 18.88 -8.79 2.20
CA LEU A 122 19.22 -9.44 0.94
C LEU A 122 18.22 -10.54 0.66
N LEU A 123 17.41 -10.38 -0.38
CA LEU A 123 16.47 -11.38 -0.84
C LEU A 123 17.21 -12.64 -1.36
N PRO A 124 16.55 -13.82 -1.42
CA PRO A 124 17.19 -15.04 -1.90
C PRO A 124 17.53 -14.96 -3.40
N ALA A 125 18.49 -15.77 -3.83
CA ALA A 125 18.83 -15.90 -5.25
C ALA A 125 17.80 -16.80 -5.96
N GLY A 126 17.68 -16.65 -7.28
CA GLY A 126 16.76 -17.46 -8.09
C GLY A 126 15.59 -16.64 -8.62
N LYS A 127 14.36 -16.98 -8.19
CA LYS A 127 13.15 -16.30 -8.69
C LYS A 127 13.18 -14.82 -8.31
N LYS A 128 13.00 -13.94 -9.29
CA LYS A 128 12.84 -12.51 -9.06
C LYS A 128 11.62 -12.27 -8.16
N ILE A 129 11.82 -11.46 -7.13
CA ILE A 129 10.77 -11.03 -6.21
C ILE A 129 10.48 -9.58 -6.56
N ASP A 130 9.35 -9.38 -7.22
CA ASP A 130 8.91 -8.06 -7.64
C ASP A 130 8.04 -7.43 -6.54
N PHE A 131 8.16 -6.11 -6.41
CA PHE A 131 7.29 -5.25 -5.62
C PHE A 131 7.20 -3.89 -6.31
N HIS A 132 6.19 -3.09 -5.98
CA HIS A 132 6.07 -1.73 -6.47
C HIS A 132 6.61 -0.71 -5.45
N PRO A 133 7.19 0.40 -5.91
CA PRO A 133 7.53 1.52 -5.02
C PRO A 133 6.32 1.95 -4.17
N GLY A 134 6.53 2.07 -2.86
CA GLY A 134 5.51 2.40 -1.87
C GLY A 134 4.92 1.20 -1.11
N GLN A 135 5.13 -0.03 -1.57
CA GLN A 135 4.64 -1.23 -0.88
C GLN A 135 5.36 -1.54 0.42
N TYR A 136 4.75 -2.37 1.26
CA TYR A 136 5.32 -2.89 2.48
C TYR A 136 5.49 -4.41 2.43
N LEU A 137 6.22 -4.93 3.41
CA LEU A 137 6.34 -6.35 3.67
C LEU A 137 5.91 -6.68 5.09
N GLN A 138 5.60 -7.95 5.34
CA GLN A 138 5.40 -8.48 6.69
C GLN A 138 6.59 -9.38 7.05
N ILE A 139 7.20 -9.13 8.19
CA ILE A 139 8.15 -10.07 8.80
C ILE A 139 7.34 -11.07 9.62
N ILE A 140 7.46 -12.35 9.28
CA ILE A 140 6.85 -13.46 10.00
C ILE A 140 7.80 -13.83 11.14
N ILE A 141 7.44 -13.43 12.35
CA ILE A 141 8.28 -13.62 13.54
C ILE A 141 8.09 -15.03 14.08
N ASP A 142 6.84 -15.46 14.18
CA ASP A 142 6.36 -16.81 14.51
C ASP A 142 4.96 -17.03 13.85
N PRO A 143 4.32 -18.22 13.98
CA PRO A 143 3.06 -18.51 13.30
C PRO A 143 1.86 -17.60 13.64
N GLU A 144 1.90 -16.89 14.76
CA GLU A 144 0.80 -16.02 15.22
C GLU A 144 1.17 -14.53 15.16
N THR A 145 2.47 -14.22 15.04
CA THR A 145 2.99 -12.87 15.14
C THR A 145 3.67 -12.42 13.85
N VAL A 146 3.12 -11.37 13.25
CA VAL A 146 3.70 -10.68 12.09
C VAL A 146 3.90 -9.20 12.41
N ALA A 147 4.93 -8.59 11.82
CA ALA A 147 5.18 -7.16 11.91
C ALA A 147 5.35 -6.56 10.51
N ALA A 148 4.56 -5.54 10.19
CA ALA A 148 4.56 -4.89 8.88
C ALA A 148 5.53 -3.70 8.84
N PHE A 149 6.31 -3.59 7.77
CA PHE A 149 7.24 -2.48 7.53
C PHE A 149 7.22 -2.07 6.06
N SER A 150 7.03 -0.77 5.80
CA SER A 150 7.19 -0.21 4.47
C SER A 150 8.60 -0.43 3.94
N ILE A 151 8.70 -0.83 2.68
CA ILE A 151 9.98 -0.93 1.97
C ILE A 151 10.45 0.49 1.66
N ALA A 152 11.72 0.81 1.96
CA ALA A 152 12.26 2.17 1.89
C ALA A 152 12.86 2.54 0.53
N ASN A 153 13.17 1.55 -0.29
CA ASN A 153 13.76 1.72 -1.62
C ASN A 153 12.80 1.31 -2.73
N ALA A 154 13.05 1.77 -3.95
CA ALA A 154 12.44 1.18 -5.14
C ALA A 154 13.06 -0.20 -5.46
N PRO A 155 12.41 -1.04 -6.29
CA PRO A 155 13.01 -2.29 -6.75
C PRO A 155 14.39 -2.08 -7.37
N ARG A 156 15.36 -2.91 -6.95
CA ARG A 156 16.76 -2.87 -7.41
C ARG A 156 17.21 -4.23 -7.93
N GLU A 157 18.12 -4.22 -8.89
CA GLU A 157 18.69 -5.44 -9.47
C GLU A 157 19.63 -6.19 -8.50
N ASP A 158 20.14 -5.51 -7.47
CA ASP A 158 20.98 -6.11 -6.43
C ASP A 158 20.22 -6.97 -5.41
N ARG A 159 18.88 -7.03 -5.53
CA ARG A 159 17.97 -7.81 -4.67
C ARG A 159 17.93 -7.33 -3.21
N THR A 160 18.28 -6.06 -2.98
CA THR A 160 18.22 -5.45 -1.66
C THR A 160 16.87 -4.81 -1.36
N ILE A 161 16.44 -4.94 -0.11
CA ILE A 161 15.31 -4.23 0.49
C ILE A 161 15.82 -3.50 1.73
N GLU A 162 15.51 -2.22 1.85
CA GLU A 162 15.80 -1.40 3.01
C GLU A 162 14.53 -1.18 3.82
N LEU A 163 14.61 -1.33 5.15
CA LEU A 163 13.54 -1.05 6.09
C LEU A 163 13.99 -0.01 7.11
N HIS A 164 13.11 0.92 7.48
CA HIS A 164 13.33 1.84 8.60
C HIS A 164 12.47 1.39 9.78
N ILE A 165 13.10 0.72 10.74
CA ILE A 165 12.44 0.09 11.87
C ILE A 165 12.59 1.00 13.09
N ARG A 166 11.47 1.52 13.59
CA ARG A 166 11.43 2.24 14.85
C ARG A 166 11.26 1.26 16.01
N GLU A 167 11.99 1.48 17.10
CA GLU A 167 11.81 0.72 18.32
C GLU A 167 10.46 1.03 18.96
N ALA A 168 9.70 -0.02 19.28
CA ALA A 168 8.42 0.08 19.97
C ALA A 168 8.41 -0.92 21.13
N PRO A 169 9.07 -0.61 22.26
CA PRO A 169 9.26 -1.56 23.36
C PRO A 169 7.95 -2.11 23.94
N ASP A 170 6.87 -1.32 23.86
CA ASP A 170 5.53 -1.71 24.33
C ASP A 170 4.77 -2.60 23.33
N SER A 171 5.35 -2.91 22.17
CA SER A 171 4.78 -3.83 21.18
C SER A 171 5.37 -5.23 21.35
N ASP A 172 4.50 -6.21 21.63
CA ASP A 172 4.89 -7.63 21.74
C ASP A 172 5.61 -8.12 20.46
N SER A 173 5.08 -7.75 19.29
CA SER A 173 5.68 -8.09 17.99
C SER A 173 7.09 -7.50 17.84
N TYR A 174 7.31 -6.26 18.27
CA TYR A 174 8.63 -5.65 18.25
C TYR A 174 9.57 -6.31 19.25
N ALA A 175 9.11 -6.60 20.48
CA ALA A 175 9.93 -7.24 21.51
C ALA A 175 10.45 -8.62 21.06
N LEU A 176 9.65 -9.36 20.28
CA LEU A 176 10.07 -10.61 19.64
C LEU A 176 11.01 -10.37 18.46
N LEU A 177 10.68 -9.45 17.57
CA LEU A 177 11.52 -9.10 16.42
C LEU A 177 12.90 -8.58 16.82
N ALA A 178 12.98 -7.74 17.85
CA ALA A 178 14.22 -7.11 18.32
C ALA A 178 15.29 -8.13 18.69
N LYS A 179 14.91 -9.32 19.16
CA LYS A 179 15.83 -10.43 19.46
C LYS A 179 16.50 -11.00 18.20
N ARG A 180 15.90 -10.80 17.03
CA ARG A 180 16.35 -11.28 15.72
C ARG A 180 16.96 -10.20 14.83
N LEU A 181 16.95 -8.93 15.25
CA LEU A 181 17.56 -7.83 14.49
C LEU A 181 19.08 -7.82 14.66
N GLN A 182 19.74 -8.81 14.05
CA GLN A 182 21.18 -9.00 14.05
C GLN A 182 21.69 -9.26 12.64
N GLU A 183 22.81 -8.66 12.27
CA GLU A 183 23.45 -8.94 10.98
C GLU A 183 23.72 -10.43 10.81
N GLY A 184 23.42 -10.95 9.63
CA GLY A 184 23.56 -12.37 9.33
C GLY A 184 22.29 -13.20 9.54
N GLU A 185 21.35 -12.72 10.35
CA GLU A 185 20.12 -13.45 10.67
C GLU A 185 19.22 -13.62 9.45
N LEU A 186 18.50 -14.75 9.40
CA LEU A 186 17.49 -15.01 8.37
C LEU A 186 16.10 -14.65 8.87
N LEU A 187 15.35 -13.88 8.09
CA LEU A 187 13.97 -13.50 8.36
C LEU A 187 13.03 -14.13 7.32
N GLN A 188 11.90 -14.66 7.79
CA GLN A 188 10.79 -15.04 6.91
C GLN A 188 9.96 -13.79 6.62
N LEU A 189 9.67 -13.55 5.35
CA LEU A 189 8.96 -12.38 4.86
C LEU A 189 7.78 -12.80 4.02
N SER A 190 6.68 -12.05 4.08
CA SER A 190 5.60 -12.09 3.09
C SER A 190 5.54 -10.74 2.38
N LEU A 191 5.65 -10.75 1.04
CA LEU A 191 5.68 -9.53 0.22
C LEU A 191 5.27 -9.79 -1.25
N PRO A 192 4.82 -8.75 -1.98
CA PRO A 192 4.52 -7.42 -1.47
C PRO A 192 3.10 -7.30 -0.92
N HIS A 193 2.89 -6.29 -0.07
CA HIS A 193 1.59 -5.86 0.45
C HIS A 193 1.41 -4.34 0.31
N GLY A 194 0.18 -3.87 0.45
CA GLY A 194 -0.14 -2.44 0.35
C GLY A 194 -0.44 -1.99 -1.07
N GLU A 195 -1.29 -0.99 -1.16
CA GLU A 195 -1.88 -0.53 -2.42
C GLU A 195 -1.43 0.91 -2.74
N THR A 196 -0.88 1.64 -1.76
CA THR A 196 -0.27 2.96 -1.92
C THR A 196 1.03 2.86 -2.71
N THR A 197 0.93 2.97 -4.02
CA THR A 197 2.02 2.65 -4.94
C THR A 197 2.12 3.65 -6.07
N LEU A 198 3.33 3.85 -6.61
CA LEU A 198 3.57 4.85 -7.65
C LEU A 198 2.69 4.64 -8.89
N HIS A 199 2.41 3.39 -9.28
CA HIS A 199 1.57 3.09 -10.44
C HIS A 199 0.10 3.55 -10.28
N LYS A 200 -0.39 3.70 -9.05
CA LYS A 200 -1.72 4.24 -8.78
C LYS A 200 -1.76 5.76 -8.71
N LEU A 201 -0.60 6.40 -8.64
CA LEU A 201 -0.46 7.85 -8.59
C LEU A 201 -0.34 8.47 -9.98
N GLN A 202 -0.71 7.80 -11.08
CA GLN A 202 -0.40 8.23 -12.46
C GLN A 202 -1.23 9.40 -13.02
N ASP A 203 -1.85 10.24 -12.18
CA ASP A 203 -2.42 11.50 -12.67
C ASP A 203 -1.36 12.60 -12.84
N ASP A 204 -1.63 13.59 -13.69
CA ASP A 204 -0.70 14.72 -13.93
C ASP A 204 -0.68 15.73 -12.76
N LYS A 205 -1.28 15.39 -11.61
CA LYS A 205 -1.33 16.29 -10.45
C LYS A 205 0.03 16.36 -9.75
N LYS A 206 0.27 17.49 -9.08
CA LYS A 206 1.44 17.63 -8.19
C LYS A 206 1.28 16.67 -7.01
N LEU A 207 2.39 16.10 -6.54
CA LEU A 207 2.40 15.21 -5.39
C LEU A 207 2.83 15.95 -4.13
N ILE A 208 2.08 15.73 -3.05
CA ILE A 208 2.44 16.20 -1.72
C ILE A 208 2.64 14.97 -0.84
N PHE A 209 3.88 14.72 -0.46
CA PHE A 209 4.20 13.63 0.46
C PHE A 209 4.31 14.15 1.88
N ILE A 210 3.58 13.52 2.79
CA ILE A 210 3.60 13.83 4.21
C ILE A 210 4.12 12.61 4.93
N ALA A 211 5.26 12.75 5.62
CA ALA A 211 5.85 11.70 6.42
C ALA A 211 5.94 12.15 7.89
N ALA A 212 5.73 11.22 8.82
CA ALA A 212 6.18 11.40 10.21
C ALA A 212 7.02 10.20 10.64
N SER A 213 8.16 10.49 11.30
CA SER A 213 9.09 9.46 11.78
C SER A 213 9.46 8.46 10.65
N THR A 214 9.34 7.15 10.86
CA THR A 214 9.63 6.11 9.87
C THR A 214 8.61 5.97 8.74
N GLY A 215 7.52 6.75 8.75
CA GLY A 215 6.66 6.92 7.58
C GLY A 215 7.40 7.46 6.35
N PHE A 216 8.59 8.04 6.58
CA PHE A 216 9.54 8.40 5.53
C PHE A 216 9.99 7.22 4.66
N SER A 217 10.00 5.99 5.18
CA SER A 217 10.36 4.78 4.42
C SER A 217 9.52 4.65 3.14
N GLN A 218 8.19 4.63 3.28
CA GLN A 218 7.27 4.52 2.14
C GLN A 218 7.47 5.67 1.13
N ILE A 219 7.60 6.89 1.65
CA ILE A 219 7.78 8.08 0.82
C ILE A 219 9.10 8.03 0.04
N ARG A 220 10.19 7.55 0.66
CA ARG A 220 11.47 7.38 -0.02
C ARG A 220 11.38 6.33 -1.12
N SER A 221 10.66 5.22 -0.88
CA SER A 221 10.46 4.20 -1.92
C SER A 221 9.75 4.78 -3.14
N LEU A 222 8.65 5.52 -2.93
CA LEU A 222 7.94 6.23 -4.00
C LEU A 222 8.86 7.20 -4.74
N LEU A 223 9.66 7.98 -4.02
CA LEU A 223 10.60 8.94 -4.61
C LEU A 223 11.68 8.27 -5.47
N GLU A 224 12.31 7.21 -4.96
CA GLU A 224 13.28 6.42 -5.75
C GLU A 224 12.60 5.82 -6.99
N GLY A 225 11.34 5.39 -6.87
CA GLY A 225 10.54 4.87 -7.98
C GLY A 225 10.26 5.92 -9.05
N MET A 226 9.93 7.15 -8.65
CA MET A 226 9.71 8.28 -9.56
C MET A 226 10.97 8.58 -10.37
N VAL A 227 12.12 8.65 -9.71
CA VAL A 227 13.41 8.86 -10.39
C VAL A 227 13.70 7.76 -11.39
N ALA A 228 13.53 6.49 -10.99
CA ALA A 228 13.76 5.34 -11.87
C ALA A 228 12.83 5.33 -13.08
N ALA A 229 11.61 5.86 -12.94
CA ALA A 229 10.63 5.98 -14.02
C ALA A 229 10.83 7.24 -14.90
N GLY A 230 11.74 8.15 -14.53
CA GLY A 230 11.88 9.45 -15.21
C GLY A 230 10.67 10.37 -14.99
N ASP A 231 9.98 10.23 -13.86
CA ASP A 231 8.81 11.02 -13.50
C ASP A 231 9.22 12.41 -13.01
N GLU A 232 8.88 13.43 -13.80
CA GLU A 232 9.21 14.84 -13.58
C GLU A 232 8.03 15.66 -13.00
N ARG A 233 7.06 15.01 -12.37
CA ARG A 233 5.97 15.74 -11.73
C ARG A 233 6.49 16.53 -10.53
N PRO A 234 5.96 17.76 -10.26
CA PRO A 234 6.33 18.51 -9.07
C PRO A 234 6.01 17.74 -7.78
N VAL A 235 7.00 17.61 -6.89
CA VAL A 235 6.89 16.93 -5.60
C VAL A 235 7.24 17.89 -4.48
N THR A 236 6.40 17.94 -3.44
CA THR A 236 6.78 18.54 -2.15
C THR A 236 6.71 17.51 -1.04
N ILE A 237 7.79 17.31 -0.30
CA ILE A 237 7.85 16.44 0.87
C ILE A 237 7.85 17.28 2.14
N TYR A 238 6.88 17.02 3.01
CA TYR A 238 6.86 17.45 4.39
C TYR A 238 7.26 16.28 5.28
N TRP A 239 8.40 16.38 5.96
CA TRP A 239 8.82 15.35 6.91
C TRP A 239 8.79 15.93 8.33
N GLY A 240 7.79 15.48 9.08
CA GLY A 240 7.56 15.83 10.47
C GLY A 240 8.35 14.94 11.43
N ALA A 241 8.99 15.57 12.41
CA ALA A 241 9.58 14.86 13.53
C ALA A 241 9.51 15.69 14.83
N ARG A 242 9.76 15.04 15.98
CA ARG A 242 9.72 15.72 17.27
C ARG A 242 10.92 16.64 17.44
N THR A 243 12.10 16.12 17.15
CA THR A 243 13.37 16.85 17.24
C THR A 243 14.15 16.74 15.93
N ALA A 244 15.10 17.64 15.68
CA ALA A 244 15.86 17.64 14.43
C ALA A 244 16.62 16.32 14.16
N ARG A 245 17.11 15.65 15.21
CA ARG A 245 17.81 14.36 15.09
C ARG A 245 16.92 13.24 14.56
N ASP A 246 15.60 13.36 14.71
CA ASP A 246 14.64 12.35 14.27
C ASP A 246 14.40 12.43 12.74
N LEU A 247 14.93 13.46 12.09
CA LEU A 247 15.04 13.56 10.63
C LEU A 247 16.36 12.90 10.17
N TYR A 248 16.51 11.60 10.42
CA TYR A 248 17.77 10.85 10.30
C TYR A 248 18.34 10.68 8.87
N ARG A 249 17.64 11.21 7.86
CA ARG A 249 18.07 11.31 6.45
C ARG A 249 17.91 12.75 5.92
N HIS A 250 17.96 13.73 6.82
CA HIS A 250 17.76 15.14 6.51
C HIS A 250 18.76 15.67 5.46
N ASP A 251 20.02 15.29 5.56
CA ASP A 251 21.07 15.73 4.63
C ASP A 251 20.88 15.13 3.23
N ASP A 252 20.48 13.86 3.14
CA ASP A 252 20.17 13.20 1.87
C ASP A 252 19.00 13.90 1.18
N MET A 253 17.96 14.28 1.92
CA MET A 253 16.81 14.99 1.38
C MET A 253 17.13 16.41 0.93
N LYS A 254 18.04 17.11 1.63
CA LYS A 254 18.56 18.41 1.17
C LYS A 254 19.38 18.26 -0.11
N ALA A 255 20.25 17.26 -0.18
CA ALA A 255 21.05 16.98 -1.36
C ALA A 255 20.15 16.63 -2.57
N TYR A 256 19.13 15.81 -2.33
CA TYR A 256 18.12 15.47 -3.34
C TYR A 256 17.38 16.74 -3.83
N ALA A 257 16.91 17.60 -2.94
CA ALA A 257 16.26 18.85 -3.33
C ALA A 257 17.17 19.81 -4.09
N PHE A 258 18.47 19.79 -3.82
CA PHE A 258 19.44 20.57 -4.57
C PHE A 258 19.61 20.04 -6.01
N LEU A 259 19.58 18.72 -6.20
CA LEU A 259 19.78 18.07 -7.49
C LEU A 259 18.52 18.05 -8.38
N HIS A 260 17.33 18.17 -7.79
CA HIS A 260 16.06 18.02 -8.49
C HIS A 260 15.18 19.28 -8.36
N PRO A 261 15.17 20.20 -9.35
CA PRO A 261 14.47 21.49 -9.24
C PRO A 261 12.94 21.42 -9.04
N GLN A 262 12.31 20.33 -9.49
CA GLN A 262 10.87 20.08 -9.31
C GLN A 262 10.53 19.51 -7.93
N PHE A 263 11.56 19.22 -7.12
CA PHE A 263 11.43 18.63 -5.80
C PHE A 263 11.67 19.68 -4.71
N LYS A 264 10.76 19.73 -3.73
CA LYS A 264 10.88 20.60 -2.56
C LYS A 264 10.84 19.76 -1.29
N TYR A 265 11.82 19.95 -0.42
CA TYR A 265 11.86 19.33 0.90
C TYR A 265 11.61 20.36 2.00
N ILE A 266 10.66 20.06 2.88
CA ILE A 266 10.23 20.92 3.98
C ILE A 266 10.27 20.10 5.28
N PRO A 267 11.38 20.19 6.04
CA PRO A 267 11.46 19.55 7.36
C PRO A 267 10.63 20.33 8.39
N VAL A 268 9.84 19.61 9.18
CA VAL A 268 8.97 20.17 10.22
C VAL A 268 9.34 19.58 11.58
N VAL A 269 9.66 20.43 12.57
CA VAL A 269 10.06 19.98 13.91
C VAL A 269 9.14 20.58 14.99
N SER A 270 8.55 19.74 15.84
CA SER A 270 7.56 20.19 16.84
C SER A 270 8.17 20.65 18.17
N ASP A 271 9.20 19.97 18.67
CA ASP A 271 9.68 20.07 20.06
C ASP A 271 11.10 20.67 20.15
N GLN A 272 11.43 21.62 19.27
CA GLN A 272 12.74 22.27 19.25
C GLN A 272 12.63 23.76 18.85
N PRO A 273 12.51 24.69 19.81
CA PRO A 273 12.21 26.11 19.54
C PRO A 273 13.21 26.82 18.61
N GLU A 274 14.49 26.46 18.72
CA GLU A 274 15.60 27.01 17.94
C GLU A 274 15.69 26.46 16.51
N TRP A 275 14.81 25.51 16.14
CA TRP A 275 14.76 24.97 14.79
C TRP A 275 14.51 26.08 13.75
N PRO A 276 15.39 26.22 12.74
CA PRO A 276 15.34 27.37 11.82
C PRO A 276 14.32 27.22 10.69
N ALA A 277 13.74 26.02 10.48
CA ALA A 277 12.76 25.77 9.41
C ALA A 277 11.31 25.71 9.94
N ARG A 278 10.42 24.93 9.30
CA ARG A 278 9.02 24.83 9.73
C ARG A 278 8.94 24.20 11.13
N LYS A 279 8.07 24.74 11.96
CA LYS A 279 7.83 24.30 13.34
C LYS A 279 6.38 23.90 13.55
N GLY A 280 6.13 23.06 14.55
CA GLY A 280 4.79 22.59 14.91
C GLY A 280 4.48 21.21 14.31
N LEU A 281 3.19 20.90 14.16
CA LEU A 281 2.77 19.63 13.58
C LEU A 281 2.85 19.68 12.05
N VAL A 282 3.16 18.53 11.44
CA VAL A 282 3.43 18.46 9.99
C VAL A 282 2.20 18.83 9.15
N HIS A 283 1.00 18.39 9.53
CA HIS A 283 -0.24 18.70 8.81
C HIS A 283 -0.60 20.18 8.90
N GLU A 284 -0.38 20.83 10.04
CA GLU A 284 -0.57 22.28 10.19
C GLU A 284 0.36 23.07 9.28
N ALA A 285 1.63 22.65 9.18
CA ALA A 285 2.61 23.28 8.29
C ALA A 285 2.20 23.15 6.81
N VAL A 286 1.68 21.98 6.41
CA VAL A 286 1.14 21.76 5.06
C VAL A 286 -0.05 22.67 4.80
N LEU A 287 -1.05 22.70 5.69
CA LEU A 287 -2.23 23.56 5.55
C LEU A 287 -1.86 25.03 5.37
N LYS A 288 -0.93 25.52 6.19
CA LYS A 288 -0.45 26.89 6.13
C LYS A 288 0.23 27.20 4.80
N ASP A 289 1.09 26.31 4.32
CA ASP A 289 1.83 26.51 3.08
C ASP A 289 0.95 26.39 1.84
N LEU A 290 -0.05 25.49 1.86
CA LEU A 290 -1.04 25.36 0.80
C LEU A 290 -2.13 26.42 0.86
N GLN A 291 -2.27 27.13 1.97
CA GLN A 291 -3.38 28.07 2.20
C GLN A 291 -4.75 27.38 2.03
N ALA A 292 -4.84 26.11 2.44
CA ALA A 292 -5.98 25.22 2.20
C ALA A 292 -6.38 25.03 0.71
N ASP A 293 -5.47 25.31 -0.23
CA ASP A 293 -5.68 25.01 -1.65
C ASP A 293 -5.18 23.60 -2.00
N PHE A 294 -6.13 22.67 -2.04
CA PHE A 294 -5.91 21.28 -2.46
C PHE A 294 -6.18 21.06 -3.95
N SER A 295 -6.39 22.13 -4.73
CA SER A 295 -6.60 21.98 -6.17
C SER A 295 -5.35 21.39 -6.83
N HIS A 296 -5.60 20.48 -7.78
CA HIS A 296 -4.56 19.87 -8.61
C HIS A 296 -3.43 19.16 -7.85
N CYS A 297 -3.67 18.65 -6.62
CA CYS A 297 -2.74 17.76 -5.93
C CYS A 297 -3.34 16.42 -5.53
N THR A 298 -2.43 15.45 -5.41
CA THR A 298 -2.63 14.18 -4.72
C THR A 298 -1.71 14.15 -3.51
N ILE A 299 -2.25 13.79 -2.35
CA ILE A 299 -1.51 13.71 -1.08
C ILE A 299 -1.24 12.24 -0.77
N VAL A 300 0.01 11.91 -0.47
CA VAL A 300 0.38 10.59 0.06
C VAL A 300 0.92 10.75 1.46
N CYS A 301 0.35 10.04 2.42
CA CYS A 301 0.66 10.23 3.83
C CYS A 301 1.15 8.93 4.49
N GLY A 302 2.38 8.97 5.02
CA GLY A 302 3.01 7.86 5.74
C GLY A 302 3.31 8.22 7.20
N GLY A 303 2.93 7.36 8.13
CA GLY A 303 3.22 7.51 9.55
C GLY A 303 2.27 6.71 10.43
N SER A 304 2.16 7.08 11.71
CA SER A 304 1.23 6.38 12.62
C SER A 304 -0.23 6.64 12.24
N PRO A 305 -1.16 5.70 12.54
CA PRO A 305 -2.58 5.91 12.30
C PRO A 305 -3.10 7.22 12.89
N ALA A 306 -2.69 7.57 14.11
CA ALA A 306 -3.07 8.82 14.75
C ALA A 306 -2.66 10.05 13.93
N MET A 307 -1.44 10.07 13.38
CA MET A 307 -0.96 11.20 12.57
C MET A 307 -1.68 11.28 11.22
N VAL A 308 -1.83 10.14 10.53
CA VAL A 308 -2.50 10.09 9.22
C VAL A 308 -3.95 10.54 9.34
N TYR A 309 -4.65 10.04 10.36
CA TYR A 309 -6.04 10.41 10.56
C TYR A 309 -6.22 11.87 11.02
N ALA A 310 -5.35 12.40 11.88
CA ALA A 310 -5.38 13.83 12.21
C ALA A 310 -5.16 14.70 10.96
N THR A 311 -4.25 14.29 10.09
CA THR A 311 -3.99 14.96 8.80
C THR A 311 -5.23 14.93 7.90
N LEU A 312 -5.89 13.78 7.79
CA LEU A 312 -7.12 13.63 7.00
C LEU A 312 -8.23 14.54 7.54
N ASP A 313 -8.48 14.51 8.85
CA ASP A 313 -9.56 15.27 9.49
C ASP A 313 -9.38 16.78 9.29
N ASP A 314 -8.18 17.30 9.55
CA ASP A 314 -7.88 18.72 9.42
C ASP A 314 -7.96 19.18 7.95
N PHE A 315 -7.53 18.35 7.01
CA PHE A 315 -7.55 18.71 5.59
C PHE A 315 -8.97 18.66 5.02
N VAL A 316 -9.79 17.68 5.41
CA VAL A 316 -11.20 17.60 5.04
C VAL A 316 -11.98 18.77 5.64
N ALA A 317 -11.72 19.11 6.91
CA ALA A 317 -12.30 20.30 7.53
C ALA A 317 -11.91 21.60 6.80
N ALA A 318 -10.74 21.62 6.16
CA ALA A 318 -10.27 22.72 5.32
C ALA A 318 -10.73 22.64 3.84
N GLY A 319 -11.51 21.62 3.45
CA GLY A 319 -12.14 21.51 2.13
C GLY A 319 -11.52 20.49 1.16
N MET A 320 -10.53 19.71 1.59
CA MET A 320 -9.99 18.60 0.78
C MET A 320 -11.06 17.51 0.57
N GLN A 321 -11.14 16.94 -0.64
CA GLN A 321 -11.92 15.71 -0.85
C GLN A 321 -11.14 14.50 -0.29
N PRO A 322 -11.75 13.61 0.51
CA PRO A 322 -11.03 12.50 1.14
C PRO A 322 -10.23 11.63 0.17
N GLU A 323 -10.73 11.42 -1.05
CA GLU A 323 -10.11 10.60 -2.08
C GLU A 323 -8.80 11.18 -2.63
N GLN A 324 -8.50 12.46 -2.34
CA GLN A 324 -7.24 13.09 -2.71
C GLN A 324 -6.07 12.63 -1.82
N MET A 325 -6.36 12.04 -0.66
CA MET A 325 -5.36 11.56 0.28
C MET A 325 -5.28 10.03 0.23
N ILE A 326 -4.06 9.53 0.08
CA ILE A 326 -3.78 8.09 -0.07
C ILE A 326 -2.83 7.67 1.06
N SER A 327 -3.17 6.56 1.72
CA SER A 327 -2.35 5.95 2.77
C SER A 327 -2.79 4.50 3.00
N ASP A 328 -1.83 3.58 3.19
CA ASP A 328 -2.15 2.20 3.55
C ASP A 328 -2.79 2.10 4.96
N VAL A 329 -2.65 3.13 5.80
CA VAL A 329 -3.31 3.21 7.12
C VAL A 329 -4.81 3.00 7.01
N PHE A 330 -5.44 3.51 5.96
CA PHE A 330 -6.87 3.40 5.76
C PHE A 330 -7.33 1.95 5.56
N ASP A 331 -6.43 1.08 5.09
CA ASP A 331 -6.71 -0.33 4.85
C ASP A 331 -6.41 -1.20 6.07
N TYR A 332 -5.24 -1.02 6.73
CA TYR A 332 -4.84 -1.90 7.84
C TYR A 332 -5.31 -1.42 9.22
N ALA A 333 -5.66 -0.14 9.37
CA ALA A 333 -6.20 0.44 10.59
C ALA A 333 -7.44 1.29 10.28
N PRO A 334 -8.49 0.72 9.66
CA PRO A 334 -9.69 1.45 9.29
C PRO A 334 -10.40 1.97 10.55
N ARG A 335 -10.86 3.23 10.52
CA ARG A 335 -11.82 3.74 11.51
C ARG A 335 -13.15 3.02 11.34
N ASP A 336 -13.87 2.79 12.43
CA ASP A 336 -15.26 2.35 12.35
C ASP A 336 -16.08 3.49 11.71
N PRO A 337 -16.76 3.27 10.57
CA PRO A 337 -17.59 4.30 9.95
C PRO A 337 -18.75 4.79 10.83
N LYS A 338 -18.99 4.16 12.00
CA LYS A 338 -20.02 4.55 12.97
C LYS A 338 -19.53 5.38 14.16
N MET A 339 -18.26 5.77 14.21
CA MET A 339 -17.73 6.68 15.25
C MET A 339 -17.52 8.10 14.72
#